data_AF-A0A2W4M5H7-F1
#
_entry.id   AF-A0A2W4M5H7-F1
#
_cell.length_a   1.000
_cell.length_b   1.000
_cell.length_c   1.000
_cell.angle_alpha   90.00
_cell.angle_beta   90.00
_cell.angle_gamma   90.00
#
_symmetry.space_group_name_H-M   'P 1'
#
loop_
_entity.id
_entity.type
_entity.pdbx_description
1 polymer ?
#
loop_
_entity_poly.entity_id
_entity_poly.type
_entity_poly.pdbx_seq_one_letter_code
_entity_poly.pdbx_strand_id
1 'polypeptide(L)'
;MPLAGIMLFWRSGAAQGHAASRWWPAAALAALFGVVFLGHFGFFLNTILLMGGALVIGAAYAWQRVRRQLTALVLSAAGALGFSGLMFYSLYTRQFARQAAMVGAAAGAGAASDPERLRVYWDTVLQAGLRDHYGLFLPPLALVGLWLLIRRKGEGRSTELLVILSLGTLGVVLAFAVLPFISGANLASRWLSFAGWFVATGAAPALRALWRRGGGGKVAVGCVLAYALWISVTLWLAPMVWRIRPPEPF
;
A
#
# COMPACT_ATOMS: atom_id res chain seq x y z
N MET A 1 -10.22 1.19 -8.96
CA MET A 1 -11.22 0.28 -9.56
C MET A 1 -10.70 -0.86 -10.48
N PRO A 2 -9.39 -1.12 -10.70
CA PRO A 2 -8.96 -2.24 -11.56
C PRO A 2 -8.95 -3.61 -10.87
N LEU A 3 -8.74 -3.65 -9.54
CA LEU A 3 -8.69 -4.91 -8.77
C LEU A 3 -10.02 -5.66 -8.72
N ALA A 4 -11.16 -4.94 -8.67
CA ALA A 4 -12.48 -5.54 -8.68
C ALA A 4 -12.81 -6.18 -10.05
N GLY A 5 -12.38 -5.56 -11.15
CA GLY A 5 -12.50 -6.12 -12.50
C GLY A 5 -11.64 -7.36 -12.70
N ILE A 6 -10.40 -7.35 -12.19
CA ILE A 6 -9.51 -8.52 -12.23
C ILE A 6 -10.08 -9.67 -11.38
N MET A 7 -10.61 -9.39 -10.18
CA MET A 7 -11.22 -10.41 -9.31
C MET A 7 -12.52 -10.98 -9.88
N LEU A 8 -13.36 -10.15 -10.51
CA LEU A 8 -14.59 -10.59 -11.19
C LEU A 8 -14.28 -11.46 -12.41
N PHE A 9 -13.25 -11.10 -13.19
CA PHE A 9 -12.77 -11.90 -14.33
C PHE A 9 -12.14 -13.23 -13.88
N TRP A 10 -11.45 -13.23 -12.73
CA TRP A 10 -10.91 -14.43 -12.11
C TRP A 10 -12.02 -15.38 -11.64
N ARG A 11 -13.11 -14.84 -11.11
CA ARG A 11 -14.27 -15.59 -10.64
C ARG A 11 -15.10 -16.16 -11.78
N SER A 12 -15.24 -15.44 -12.90
CA SER A 12 -15.92 -15.95 -14.10
C SER A 12 -15.11 -17.05 -14.82
N GLY A 13 -13.78 -16.95 -14.82
CA GLY A 13 -12.90 -17.98 -15.38
C GLY A 13 -12.88 -19.29 -14.57
N ALA A 14 -12.94 -19.18 -13.23
CA ALA A 14 -12.99 -20.35 -12.34
C ALA A 14 -14.33 -21.11 -12.42
N ALA A 15 -15.43 -20.42 -12.72
CA ALA A 15 -16.76 -21.01 -12.83
C ALA A 15 -16.98 -21.82 -14.14
N GLN A 16 -16.12 -21.65 -15.15
CA GLN A 16 -16.34 -22.23 -16.48
C GLN A 16 -15.49 -23.47 -16.79
N GLY A 17 -14.79 -24.07 -15.82
CA GLY A 17 -14.11 -25.38 -16.02
C GLY A 17 -12.97 -25.42 -17.05
N HIS A 18 -12.60 -24.30 -17.67
CA HIS A 18 -11.51 -24.23 -18.64
C HIS A 18 -10.17 -24.03 -17.92
N ALA A 19 -9.58 -25.13 -17.43
CA ALA A 19 -8.24 -25.19 -16.86
C ALA A 19 -7.11 -25.12 -17.92
N ALA A 20 -7.30 -24.37 -19.01
CA ALA A 20 -6.28 -24.15 -20.02
C ALA A 20 -5.44 -22.92 -19.64
N SER A 21 -4.18 -23.17 -19.29
CA SER A 21 -3.01 -22.28 -19.33
C SER A 21 -3.28 -20.84 -19.81
N ARG A 22 -3.71 -19.97 -18.90
CA ARG A 22 -3.67 -18.53 -19.14
C ARG A 22 -2.51 -18.00 -18.31
N TRP A 23 -1.30 -18.08 -18.87
CA TRP A 23 -0.10 -17.43 -18.35
C TRP A 23 -0.16 -15.90 -18.55
N TRP A 24 -0.97 -15.44 -19.51
CA TRP A 24 -1.11 -14.04 -19.85
C TRP A 24 -1.62 -13.13 -18.71
N PRO A 25 -2.52 -13.52 -17.78
CA PRO A 25 -2.91 -12.68 -16.65
C PRO A 25 -1.76 -12.54 -15.64
N ALA A 26 -0.99 -13.62 -15.42
CA ALA A 26 0.18 -13.58 -14.56
C ALA A 26 1.31 -12.73 -15.19
N ALA A 27 1.47 -12.81 -16.52
CA ALA A 27 2.40 -11.98 -17.28
C ALA A 27 1.95 -10.50 -17.31
N ALA A 28 0.66 -10.22 -17.51
CA ALA A 28 0.11 -8.87 -17.46
C ALA A 28 0.26 -8.27 -16.06
N LEU A 29 0.01 -9.05 -15.00
CA LEU A 29 0.24 -8.62 -13.63
C LEU A 29 1.72 -8.35 -13.36
N ALA A 30 2.62 -9.21 -13.85
CA ALA A 30 4.07 -9.03 -13.73
C ALA A 30 4.56 -7.79 -14.50
N ALA A 31 4.01 -7.53 -15.70
CA ALA A 31 4.33 -6.33 -16.48
C ALA A 31 3.83 -5.06 -15.79
N LEU A 32 2.61 -5.06 -15.24
CA LEU A 32 2.08 -3.95 -14.45
C LEU A 32 2.92 -3.71 -13.19
N PHE A 33 3.29 -4.77 -12.46
CA PHE A 33 4.21 -4.66 -11.33
C PHE A 33 5.57 -4.10 -11.76
N GLY A 34 6.12 -4.58 -12.89
CA GLY A 34 7.36 -4.07 -13.46
C GLY A 34 7.29 -2.57 -13.73
N VAL A 35 6.26 -2.08 -14.43
CA VAL A 35 6.05 -0.66 -14.71
C VAL A 35 5.96 0.16 -13.42
N VAL A 36 5.21 -0.32 -12.42
CA VAL A 36 5.07 0.37 -11.14
C VAL A 36 6.38 0.36 -10.33
N PHE A 37 7.14 -0.74 -10.34
CA PHE A 37 8.45 -0.81 -9.69
C PHE A 37 9.45 0.14 -10.35
N LEU A 38 9.53 0.13 -11.68
CA LEU A 38 10.38 1.04 -12.46
C LEU A 38 10.00 2.51 -12.23
N GLY A 39 8.70 2.81 -12.11
CA GLY A 39 8.21 4.17 -11.92
C GLY A 39 8.31 4.71 -10.48
N HIS A 40 8.31 3.86 -9.46
CA HIS A 40 8.24 4.33 -8.07
C HIS A 40 9.03 3.44 -7.09
N PHE A 41 10.25 3.87 -6.74
CA PHE A 41 11.19 3.12 -5.89
C PHE A 41 10.62 2.68 -4.54
N GLY A 42 9.82 3.53 -3.89
CA GLY A 42 9.24 3.16 -2.62
C GLY A 42 8.12 2.11 -2.74
N PHE A 43 7.43 2.03 -3.89
CA PHE A 43 6.46 0.95 -4.14
C PHE A 43 7.18 -0.40 -4.33
N PHE A 44 8.36 -0.39 -4.96
CA PHE A 44 9.25 -1.54 -5.01
C PHE A 44 9.69 -1.98 -3.61
N LEU A 45 10.19 -1.07 -2.76
CA LEU A 45 10.59 -1.38 -1.37
C LEU A 45 9.42 -1.91 -0.53
N ASN A 46 8.27 -1.25 -0.58
CA ASN A 46 7.08 -1.68 0.13
C ASN A 46 6.63 -3.06 -0.36
N THR A 47 6.68 -3.30 -1.66
CA THR A 47 6.28 -4.61 -2.22
C THR A 47 7.30 -5.69 -1.90
N ILE A 48 8.61 -5.41 -1.83
CA ILE A 48 9.61 -6.36 -1.31
C ILE A 48 9.32 -6.70 0.15
N LEU A 49 9.00 -5.73 0.99
CA LEU A 49 8.79 -5.98 2.42
C LEU A 49 7.45 -6.68 2.68
N LEU A 50 6.38 -6.27 1.99
CA LEU A 50 5.11 -6.98 1.99
C LEU A 50 5.23 -8.38 1.37
N MET A 51 5.99 -8.56 0.30
CA MET A 51 6.21 -9.88 -0.32
C MET A 51 7.17 -10.73 0.47
N GLY A 52 8.20 -10.18 1.11
CA GLY A 52 9.06 -10.91 2.04
C GLY A 52 8.24 -11.41 3.22
N GLY A 53 7.40 -10.54 3.80
CA GLY A 53 6.44 -10.92 4.84
C GLY A 53 5.39 -11.92 4.35
N ALA A 54 4.81 -11.71 3.17
CA ALA A 54 3.83 -12.61 2.58
C ALA A 54 4.44 -13.91 2.04
N LEU A 55 5.73 -13.96 1.75
CA LEU A 55 6.50 -15.16 1.42
C LEU A 55 6.77 -15.96 2.68
N VAL A 56 7.10 -15.32 3.81
CA VAL A 56 7.26 -16.00 5.10
C VAL A 56 5.93 -16.53 5.60
N ILE A 57 4.88 -15.69 5.60
CA ILE A 57 3.53 -16.07 6.03
C ILE A 57 2.92 -17.04 5.01
N GLY A 58 3.13 -16.81 3.73
CA GLY A 58 2.70 -17.67 2.64
C GLY A 58 3.44 -19.00 2.60
N ALA A 59 4.71 -19.07 2.98
CA ALA A 59 5.43 -20.34 3.17
C ALA A 59 4.90 -21.09 4.40
N ALA A 60 4.64 -20.38 5.50
CA ALA A 60 4.02 -20.94 6.69
C ALA A 60 2.59 -21.48 6.44
N TYR A 61 1.79 -20.78 5.62
CA TYR A 61 0.43 -21.20 5.23
C TYR A 61 0.39 -22.17 4.04
N ALA A 62 1.32 -22.06 3.08
CA ALA A 62 1.43 -22.98 1.93
C ALA A 62 1.89 -24.37 2.35
N TRP A 63 2.53 -24.49 3.51
CA TRP A 63 2.74 -25.76 4.19
C TRP A 63 1.41 -26.48 4.53
N GLN A 64 0.27 -25.77 4.56
CA GLN A 64 -1.04 -26.32 4.92
C GLN A 64 -2.20 -26.03 3.93
N ARG A 65 -2.01 -26.20 2.60
CA ARG A 65 -3.08 -26.38 1.57
C ARG A 65 -3.60 -25.18 0.75
N VAL A 66 -2.78 -24.21 0.34
CA VAL A 66 -3.21 -23.22 -0.70
C VAL A 66 -2.16 -23.07 -1.82
N ARG A 67 -2.31 -23.84 -2.92
CA ARG A 67 -1.19 -24.12 -3.86
C ARG A 67 -1.20 -23.43 -5.23
N ARG A 68 -2.28 -22.76 -5.67
CA ARG A 68 -2.35 -22.30 -7.07
C ARG A 68 -2.48 -20.79 -7.26
N GLN A 69 -3.39 -20.15 -6.53
CA GLN A 69 -3.67 -18.71 -6.70
C GLN A 69 -2.63 -17.84 -5.99
N LEU A 70 -2.30 -18.21 -4.75
CA LEU A 70 -1.21 -17.60 -3.98
C LEU A 70 0.13 -17.81 -4.67
N THR A 71 0.38 -19.02 -5.18
CA THR A 71 1.61 -19.32 -5.91
C THR A 71 1.73 -18.49 -7.19
N ALA A 72 0.66 -18.29 -7.95
CA ALA A 72 0.70 -17.42 -9.12
C ALA A 72 0.98 -15.94 -8.75
N LEU A 73 0.32 -15.40 -7.72
CA LEU A 73 0.58 -14.04 -7.24
C LEU A 73 2.01 -13.88 -6.73
N VAL A 74 2.47 -14.83 -5.91
CA VAL A 74 3.81 -14.87 -5.33
C VAL A 74 4.87 -15.02 -6.42
N LEU A 75 4.67 -15.90 -7.41
CA LEU A 75 5.61 -16.09 -8.51
C LEU A 75 5.64 -14.87 -9.46
N SER A 76 4.49 -14.27 -9.77
CA SER A 76 4.43 -13.03 -10.56
C SER A 76 5.13 -11.87 -9.83
N ALA A 77 4.91 -11.73 -8.53
CA ALA A 77 5.58 -10.72 -7.72
C ALA A 77 7.08 -11.02 -7.60
N ALA A 78 7.48 -12.25 -7.31
CA ALA A 78 8.88 -12.67 -7.22
C ALA A 78 9.61 -12.51 -8.57
N GLY A 79 8.95 -12.82 -9.69
CA GLY A 79 9.49 -12.60 -11.03
C GLY A 79 9.69 -11.12 -11.33
N ALA A 80 8.71 -10.28 -11.04
CA ALA A 80 8.83 -8.82 -11.21
C ALA A 80 9.89 -8.22 -10.27
N LEU A 81 10.01 -8.72 -9.04
CA LEU A 81 11.04 -8.32 -8.08
C LEU A 81 12.44 -8.75 -8.54
N GLY A 82 12.61 -9.99 -8.98
CA GLY A 82 13.87 -10.50 -9.51
C GLY A 82 14.30 -9.73 -10.75
N PHE A 83 13.38 -9.51 -11.69
CA PHE A 83 13.64 -8.72 -12.89
C PHE A 83 14.05 -7.28 -12.56
N SER A 84 13.24 -6.57 -11.76
CA SER A 84 13.51 -5.16 -11.41
C SER A 84 14.78 -5.03 -10.56
N GLY A 85 14.98 -5.97 -9.63
CA GLY A 85 16.17 -6.06 -8.78
C GLY A 85 17.45 -6.25 -9.58
N LEU A 86 17.46 -7.23 -10.50
CA LEU A 86 18.65 -7.59 -11.27
C LEU A 86 18.93 -6.63 -12.43
N MET A 87 17.89 -6.17 -13.14
CA MET A 87 18.07 -5.40 -14.37
C MET A 87 18.12 -3.89 -14.15
N PHE A 88 17.54 -3.38 -13.05
CA PHE A 88 17.48 -1.94 -12.80
C PHE A 88 18.16 -1.56 -11.48
N TYR A 89 17.72 -2.13 -10.36
CA TYR A 89 18.21 -1.72 -9.04
C TYR A 89 19.64 -2.16 -8.71
N SER A 90 20.14 -3.19 -9.39
CA SER A 90 21.54 -3.64 -9.31
C SER A 90 22.51 -2.49 -9.61
N LEU A 91 22.15 -1.60 -10.53
CA LEU A 91 22.95 -0.42 -10.93
C LEU A 91 23.09 0.61 -9.81
N TYR A 92 22.14 0.64 -8.87
CA TYR A 92 22.07 1.60 -7.76
C TYR A 92 22.55 1.02 -6.42
N THR A 93 23.01 -0.24 -6.39
CA THR A 93 23.48 -0.92 -5.18
C THR A 93 24.50 -0.12 -4.37
N ARG A 94 25.47 0.51 -5.06
CA ARG A 94 26.46 1.39 -4.42
C ARG A 94 25.82 2.63 -3.79
N GLN A 95 24.81 3.21 -4.45
CA GLN A 95 24.08 4.37 -3.92
C GLN A 95 23.24 3.98 -2.70
N PHE A 96 22.60 2.80 -2.72
CA PHE A 96 21.89 2.27 -1.56
C PHE A 96 22.82 2.03 -0.38
N ALA A 97 24.01 1.45 -0.60
CA ALA A 97 25.00 1.25 0.44
C ALA A 97 25.45 2.58 1.07
N ARG A 98 25.67 3.63 0.25
CA ARG A 98 26.00 4.98 0.75
C ARG A 98 24.85 5.60 1.53
N GLN A 99 23.61 5.48 1.07
CA GLN A 99 22.44 5.99 1.78
C GLN A 99 22.22 5.25 3.10
N ALA A 100 22.41 3.92 3.13
CA ALA A 100 22.34 3.13 4.35
C ALA A 100 23.44 3.55 5.36
N ALA A 101 24.67 3.78 4.88
CA ALA A 101 25.77 4.27 5.71
C ALA A 101 25.49 5.68 6.26
N MET A 102 24.92 6.58 5.46
CA MET A 102 24.52 7.93 5.92
C MET A 102 23.40 7.87 6.97
N VAL A 103 22.42 6.99 6.79
CA VAL A 103 21.36 6.74 7.78
C VAL A 103 21.94 6.19 9.08
N GLY A 104 22.91 5.26 8.99
CA GLY A 104 23.62 4.73 10.15
C GLY A 104 24.50 5.78 10.84
N ALA A 105 25.17 6.64 10.09
CA ALA A 105 25.99 7.74 10.62
C ALA A 105 25.16 8.86 11.26
N ALA A 106 23.91 9.04 10.81
CA ALA A 106 22.95 9.99 11.37
C ALA A 106 22.16 9.42 12.57
N ALA A 107 22.44 8.19 12.99
CA ALA A 107 21.79 7.57 14.14
C ALA A 107 22.05 8.40 15.41
N GLY A 108 20.96 8.89 16.03
CA GLY A 108 21.02 9.75 17.22
C GLY A 108 20.73 11.23 16.96
N ALA A 109 20.66 11.68 15.70
CA ALA A 109 20.20 13.02 15.31
C ALA A 109 18.75 13.02 14.80
N GLY A 110 17.95 12.02 15.21
CA GLY A 110 16.59 11.82 14.73
C GLY A 110 15.60 12.86 15.24
N ALA A 111 14.36 12.82 14.75
CA ALA A 111 13.32 13.77 15.13
C ALA A 111 13.04 13.83 16.65
N ALA A 112 13.39 12.77 17.40
CA ALA A 112 13.28 12.75 18.86
C ALA A 112 14.33 13.61 19.58
N SER A 113 15.44 13.98 18.92
CA SER A 113 16.54 14.71 19.56
C SER A 113 16.31 16.22 19.61
N ASP A 114 15.27 16.74 18.95
CA ASP A 114 14.97 18.17 18.85
C ASP A 114 13.45 18.41 18.73
N PRO A 115 12.83 19.20 19.64
CA PRO A 115 11.41 19.55 19.56
C PRO A 115 10.96 20.15 18.23
N GLU A 116 11.81 20.92 17.54
CA GLU A 116 11.45 21.53 16.26
C GLU A 116 11.35 20.46 15.15
N ARG A 117 12.31 19.53 15.11
CA ARG A 117 12.27 18.40 14.17
C ARG A 117 11.08 17.49 14.41
N LEU A 118 10.71 17.27 15.67
CA LEU A 118 9.52 16.51 16.04
C LEU A 118 8.23 17.18 15.52
N ARG A 119 8.13 18.50 15.66
CA ARG A 119 7.00 19.27 15.12
C ARG A 119 6.91 19.17 13.60
N VAL A 120 8.03 19.40 12.90
CA VAL A 120 8.09 19.29 11.43
C VAL A 120 7.72 17.88 10.97
N TYR A 121 8.15 16.84 11.68
CA TYR A 121 7.75 15.46 11.41
C TYR A 121 6.24 15.28 11.53
N TRP A 122 5.63 15.72 12.63
CA TRP A 122 4.17 15.60 12.82
C TRP A 122 3.38 16.40 11.80
N ASP A 123 3.81 17.63 11.48
CA ASP A 123 3.19 18.43 10.42
C ASP A 123 3.28 17.71 9.07
N THR A 124 4.44 17.12 8.75
CA THR A 124 4.62 16.34 7.51
C THR A 124 3.71 15.12 7.46
N VAL A 125 3.61 14.36 8.55
CA VAL A 125 2.79 13.14 8.62
C VAL A 125 1.30 13.46 8.56
N LEU A 126 0.85 14.42 9.37
CA LEU A 126 -0.57 14.75 9.50
C LEU A 126 -1.08 15.54 8.30
N GLN A 127 -0.33 16.54 7.85
CA GLN A 127 -0.76 17.39 6.73
C GLN A 127 -0.44 16.71 5.41
N ALA A 128 0.84 16.60 5.04
CA ALA A 128 1.21 16.09 3.72
C ALA A 128 0.89 14.60 3.54
N GLY A 129 1.11 13.78 4.57
CA GLY A 129 0.93 12.34 4.49
C GLY A 129 -0.52 11.85 4.61
N LEU A 130 -1.26 12.32 5.61
CA LEU A 130 -2.64 11.85 5.88
C LEU A 130 -3.69 12.75 5.24
N ARG A 131 -3.69 14.05 5.53
CA ARG A 131 -4.73 14.97 5.06
C ARG A 131 -4.67 15.17 3.55
N ASP A 132 -3.51 15.54 3.03
CA ASP A 132 -3.37 15.98 1.64
C ASP A 132 -3.34 14.78 0.69
N HIS A 133 -2.85 13.61 1.15
CA HIS A 133 -2.75 12.42 0.31
C HIS A 133 -3.96 11.48 0.40
N TYR A 134 -4.50 11.22 1.60
CA TYR A 134 -5.60 10.27 1.82
C TYR A 134 -6.93 10.93 2.20
N GLY A 135 -6.90 12.21 2.58
CA GLY A 135 -8.00 12.83 3.27
C GLY A 135 -8.10 12.36 4.73
N LEU A 136 -8.63 13.24 5.58
CA LEU A 136 -8.72 13.02 7.02
C LEU A 136 -9.57 11.78 7.41
N PHE A 137 -10.57 11.44 6.60
CA PHE A 137 -11.60 10.46 6.97
C PHE A 137 -11.29 9.02 6.55
N LEU A 138 -10.56 8.80 5.44
CA LEU A 138 -10.31 7.46 4.92
C LEU A 138 -9.38 6.62 5.81
N PRO A 139 -8.28 7.15 6.38
CA PRO A 139 -7.39 6.36 7.24
C PRO A 139 -8.07 5.84 8.52
N PRO A 140 -8.84 6.64 9.29
CA PRO A 140 -9.61 6.11 10.42
C PRO A 140 -10.64 5.07 9.99
N LEU A 141 -11.35 5.32 8.88
CA LEU A 141 -12.30 4.35 8.32
C LEU A 141 -11.61 3.04 7.89
N ALA A 142 -10.36 3.11 7.43
CA ALA A 142 -9.58 1.93 7.08
C ALA A 142 -9.23 1.07 8.30
N LEU A 143 -8.89 1.70 9.44
CA LEU A 143 -8.69 0.99 10.70
C LEU A 143 -9.99 0.34 11.20
N VAL A 144 -11.11 1.08 11.14
CA VAL A 144 -12.43 0.54 11.51
C VAL A 144 -12.81 -0.63 10.61
N GLY A 145 -12.59 -0.52 9.30
CA GLY A 145 -12.94 -1.60 8.38
C GLY A 145 -12.00 -2.80 8.48
N LEU A 146 -10.72 -2.60 8.81
CA LEU A 146 -9.83 -3.69 9.20
C LEU A 146 -10.35 -4.42 10.45
N TRP A 147 -10.77 -3.69 11.48
CA TRP A 147 -11.38 -4.28 12.66
C TRP A 147 -12.66 -5.07 12.33
N LEU A 148 -13.50 -4.56 11.43
CA LEU A 148 -14.67 -5.30 10.92
C LEU A 148 -14.26 -6.58 10.18
N LEU A 149 -13.19 -6.56 9.39
CA LEU A 149 -12.67 -7.75 8.69
C LEU A 149 -12.08 -8.77 9.68
N ILE A 150 -11.37 -8.32 10.71
CA ILE A 150 -10.85 -9.18 11.78
C ILE A 150 -11.99 -9.88 12.52
N ARG A 151 -13.10 -9.18 12.78
CA ARG A 151 -14.30 -9.79 13.40
C ARG A 151 -14.98 -10.84 12.52
N ARG A 152 -14.70 -10.82 11.22
CA ARG A 152 -15.19 -11.77 10.21
C ARG A 152 -14.15 -12.84 9.88
N LYS A 153 -13.08 -12.94 10.67
CA LYS A 153 -12.06 -13.98 10.51
C LYS A 153 -12.74 -15.34 10.59
N GLY A 154 -12.50 -16.20 9.60
CA GLY A 154 -13.17 -17.48 9.43
C GLY A 154 -14.34 -17.50 8.42
N GLU A 155 -14.85 -16.35 7.97
CA GLU A 155 -15.91 -16.29 6.93
C GLU A 155 -15.41 -16.69 5.53
N GLY A 156 -14.10 -16.78 5.33
CA GLY A 156 -13.51 -17.25 4.08
C GLY A 156 -12.04 -16.88 3.92
N ARG A 157 -11.32 -17.67 3.12
CA ARG A 157 -9.87 -17.53 2.88
C ARG A 157 -9.47 -16.16 2.33
N SER A 158 -10.31 -15.55 1.50
CA SER A 158 -10.04 -14.21 0.94
C SER A 158 -10.04 -13.14 2.02
N THR A 159 -10.92 -13.23 3.02
CA THR A 159 -10.98 -12.31 4.15
C THR A 159 -9.73 -12.44 5.02
N GLU A 160 -9.29 -13.66 5.30
CA GLU A 160 -8.07 -13.91 6.07
C GLU A 160 -6.83 -13.33 5.38
N LEU A 161 -6.69 -13.55 4.07
CA LEU A 161 -5.58 -12.99 3.30
C LEU A 161 -5.60 -11.46 3.28
N LEU A 162 -6.77 -10.84 3.13
CA LEU A 162 -6.90 -9.38 3.21
C LEU A 162 -6.50 -8.85 4.58
N VAL A 163 -6.88 -9.52 5.67
CA VAL A 163 -6.48 -9.14 7.04
C VAL A 163 -4.97 -9.27 7.21
N ILE A 164 -4.37 -10.39 6.79
CA ILE A 164 -2.92 -10.62 6.89
C ILE A 164 -2.15 -9.55 6.11
N LEU A 165 -2.52 -9.30 4.86
CA LEU A 165 -1.85 -8.31 4.02
C LEU A 165 -2.02 -6.89 4.58
N SER A 166 -3.21 -6.57 5.11
CA SER A 166 -3.49 -5.27 5.75
C SER A 166 -2.64 -5.06 6.99
N LEU A 167 -2.54 -6.07 7.86
CA LEU A 167 -1.70 -6.03 9.05
C LEU A 167 -0.22 -5.96 8.69
N GLY A 168 0.22 -6.69 7.66
CA GLY A 168 1.58 -6.59 7.13
C GLY A 168 1.90 -5.19 6.62
N THR A 169 0.98 -4.57 5.90
CA THR A 169 1.13 -3.18 5.42
C THR A 169 1.22 -2.20 6.57
N LEU A 170 0.34 -2.32 7.57
CA LEU A 170 0.42 -1.49 8.76
C LEU A 170 1.75 -1.67 9.49
N GLY A 171 2.23 -2.91 9.64
CA GLY A 171 3.53 -3.19 10.25
C GLY A 171 4.68 -2.52 9.50
N VAL A 172 4.70 -2.61 8.16
CA VAL A 172 5.70 -1.93 7.32
C VAL A 172 5.60 -0.41 7.47
N VAL A 173 4.40 0.16 7.34
CA VAL A 173 4.18 1.61 7.47
C VAL A 173 4.61 2.12 8.84
N LEU A 174 4.30 1.40 9.92
CA LEU A 174 4.71 1.74 11.28
C LEU A 174 6.23 1.65 11.45
N ALA A 175 6.87 0.61 10.92
CA ALA A 175 8.33 0.47 10.97
C ALA A 175 9.02 1.66 10.27
N PHE A 176 8.49 2.09 9.12
CA PHE A 176 9.00 3.26 8.40
C PHE A 176 8.63 4.59 9.06
N ALA A 177 7.49 4.67 9.76
CA ALA A 177 7.12 5.85 10.55
C ALA A 177 8.06 6.05 11.76
N VAL A 178 8.69 4.99 12.25
CA VAL A 178 9.68 5.07 13.35
C VAL A 178 11.06 5.52 12.84
N LEU A 179 11.43 5.25 11.59
CA LEU A 179 12.77 5.57 11.07
C LEU A 179 13.19 7.04 11.24
N PRO A 180 12.34 8.07 10.98
CA PRO A 180 12.71 9.47 11.18
C PRO A 180 13.11 9.81 12.61
N PHE A 181 12.60 9.07 13.61
CA PHE A 181 12.98 9.25 15.02
C PHE A 181 14.40 8.77 15.32
N ILE A 182 14.93 7.86 14.51
CA ILE A 182 16.25 7.25 14.71
C ILE A 182 17.30 7.90 13.81
N SER A 183 16.97 8.11 12.53
CA SER A 183 17.93 8.50 11.49
C SER A 183 17.84 9.96 11.02
N GLY A 184 16.80 10.69 11.43
CA GLY A 184 16.54 12.06 10.97
C GLY A 184 16.12 12.17 9.49
N ALA A 185 16.08 11.05 8.76
CA ALA A 185 15.61 11.03 7.38
C ALA A 185 14.09 11.20 7.34
N ASN A 186 13.61 12.42 7.07
CA ASN A 186 12.18 12.69 6.92
C ASN A 186 11.67 12.20 5.55
N LEU A 187 11.40 10.90 5.48
CA LEU A 187 10.75 10.24 4.35
C LEU A 187 9.27 9.93 4.66
N ALA A 188 8.72 10.52 5.72
CA ALA A 188 7.46 10.07 6.34
C ALA A 188 6.26 10.10 5.39
N SER A 189 6.14 11.14 4.56
CA SER A 189 5.07 11.24 3.55
C SER A 189 5.19 10.18 2.44
N ARG A 190 6.42 9.84 2.02
CA ARG A 190 6.70 8.80 1.00
C ARG A 190 6.16 7.46 1.43
N TRP A 191 6.36 7.07 2.69
CA TRP A 191 5.92 5.77 3.19
C TRP A 191 4.42 5.65 3.36
N LEU A 192 3.77 6.76 3.73
CA LEU A 192 2.32 6.82 3.83
C LEU A 192 1.67 6.46 2.49
N SER A 193 2.22 6.90 1.36
CA SER A 193 1.73 6.56 0.00
C SER A 193 1.62 5.06 -0.28
N PHE A 194 2.39 4.23 0.43
CA PHE A 194 2.34 2.77 0.31
C PHE A 194 1.18 2.12 1.06
N ALA A 195 0.58 2.84 2.01
CA ALA A 195 -0.63 2.42 2.69
C ALA A 195 -1.88 2.54 1.79
N GLY A 196 -1.79 3.08 0.57
CA GLY A 196 -2.97 3.48 -0.20
C GLY A 196 -3.89 2.33 -0.57
N TRP A 197 -3.33 1.15 -0.84
CA TRP A 197 -4.14 -0.05 -1.05
C TRP A 197 -4.85 -0.49 0.23
N PHE A 198 -4.17 -0.40 1.39
CA PHE A 198 -4.75 -0.68 2.70
C PHE A 198 -5.86 0.31 3.01
N VAL A 199 -5.66 1.61 2.78
CA VAL A 199 -6.68 2.63 2.97
C VAL A 199 -7.90 2.36 2.07
N ALA A 200 -7.68 2.06 0.78
CA ALA A 200 -8.76 1.80 -0.17
C ALA A 200 -9.57 0.52 0.16
N THR A 201 -8.88 -0.59 0.44
CA THR A 201 -9.51 -1.89 0.73
C THR A 201 -10.06 -1.97 2.15
N GLY A 202 -9.35 -1.38 3.11
CA GLY A 202 -9.70 -1.32 4.51
C GLY A 202 -10.86 -0.38 4.79
N ALA A 203 -11.02 0.74 4.07
CA ALA A 203 -12.14 1.65 4.32
C ALA A 203 -13.49 1.11 3.80
N ALA A 204 -13.46 0.22 2.80
CA ALA A 204 -14.66 -0.27 2.14
C ALA A 204 -15.67 -0.99 3.07
N PRO A 205 -15.27 -1.89 3.99
CA PRO A 205 -16.17 -2.48 4.97
C PRO A 205 -16.83 -1.45 5.89
N ALA A 206 -16.08 -0.43 6.33
CA ALA A 206 -16.59 0.62 7.20
C ALA A 206 -17.60 1.52 6.47
N LEU A 207 -17.27 1.94 5.25
CA LEU A 207 -18.19 2.71 4.39
C LEU A 207 -19.46 1.91 4.09
N ARG A 208 -19.34 0.61 3.81
CA ARG A 208 -20.49 -0.26 3.61
C ARG A 208 -21.35 -0.39 4.87
N ALA A 209 -20.73 -0.52 6.04
CA ALA A 209 -21.45 -0.56 7.30
C ALA A 209 -22.22 0.75 7.54
N LEU A 210 -21.60 1.90 7.26
CA LEU A 210 -22.20 3.21 7.38
C LEU A 210 -23.36 3.40 6.38
N TRP A 211 -23.17 3.01 5.13
CA TRP A 211 -24.19 3.05 4.08
C TRP A 211 -25.47 2.27 4.46
N ARG A 212 -25.32 1.14 5.17
CA ARG A 212 -26.44 0.30 5.61
C ARG A 212 -27.23 0.89 6.78
N ARG A 213 -26.77 1.98 7.42
CA ARG A 213 -27.47 2.63 8.55
C ARG A 213 -28.58 3.61 8.14
N GLY A 214 -28.97 3.64 6.87
CA GLY A 214 -30.09 4.46 6.38
C GLY A 214 -29.66 5.77 5.70
N GLY A 215 -30.58 6.73 5.59
CA GLY A 215 -30.40 7.97 4.81
C GLY A 215 -29.17 8.79 5.23
N GLY A 216 -29.03 9.06 6.53
CA GLY A 216 -27.88 9.81 7.06
C GLY A 216 -26.53 9.13 6.79
N GLY A 217 -26.49 7.79 6.84
CA GLY A 217 -25.30 7.03 6.50
C GLY A 217 -24.90 7.14 5.02
N LYS A 218 -25.89 7.15 4.11
CA LYS A 218 -25.65 7.37 2.67
C LYS A 218 -25.09 8.76 2.40
N VAL A 219 -25.65 9.80 3.04
CA VAL A 219 -25.15 11.17 2.94
C VAL A 219 -23.71 11.26 3.44
N ALA A 220 -23.42 10.69 4.62
CA ALA A 220 -22.07 10.70 5.18
C ALA A 220 -21.04 10.01 4.27
N VAL A 221 -21.37 8.83 3.71
CA VAL A 221 -20.51 8.16 2.73
C VAL A 221 -20.32 9.02 1.48
N GLY A 222 -21.40 9.65 0.98
CA GLY A 222 -21.34 10.58 -0.14
C GLY A 222 -20.37 11.72 0.11
N CYS A 223 -20.45 12.37 1.28
CA CYS A 223 -19.54 13.45 1.68
C CYS A 223 -18.08 12.97 1.75
N VAL A 224 -17.82 11.80 2.35
CA VAL A 224 -16.46 11.25 2.46
C VAL A 224 -15.86 10.97 1.07
N LEU A 225 -16.64 10.36 0.17
CA LEU A 225 -16.17 10.06 -1.18
C LEU A 225 -16.01 11.31 -2.03
N ALA A 226 -16.92 12.29 -1.91
CA ALA A 226 -16.81 13.57 -2.59
C ALA A 226 -15.58 14.35 -2.11
N TYR A 227 -15.29 14.33 -0.81
CA TYR A 227 -14.09 14.94 -0.24
C TYR A 227 -12.81 14.27 -0.75
N ALA A 228 -12.77 12.93 -0.78
CA ALA A 228 -11.62 12.20 -1.32
C ALA A 228 -11.41 12.47 -2.82
N LEU A 229 -12.49 12.56 -3.59
CA LEU A 229 -12.45 12.93 -5.01
C LEU A 229 -11.92 14.36 -5.18
N TRP A 230 -12.43 15.31 -4.39
CA TRP A 230 -11.97 16.70 -4.40
C TRP A 230 -10.46 16.82 -4.15
N ILE A 231 -9.94 16.15 -3.11
CA ILE A 231 -8.50 16.12 -2.83
C ILE A 231 -7.74 15.54 -4.02
N SER A 232 -8.19 14.39 -4.55
CA SER A 232 -7.51 13.72 -5.67
C SER A 232 -7.47 14.63 -6.90
N VAL A 233 -8.58 15.26 -7.25
CA VAL A 233 -8.67 16.19 -8.38
C VAL A 233 -7.74 17.38 -8.15
N THR A 234 -7.71 17.93 -6.94
CA THR A 234 -6.85 19.08 -6.61
C THR A 234 -5.37 18.71 -6.70
N LEU A 235 -4.96 17.53 -6.20
CA LEU A 235 -3.59 17.03 -6.30
C LEU A 235 -3.09 16.94 -7.75
N TRP A 236 -3.96 16.54 -8.68
CA TRP A 236 -3.61 16.37 -10.09
C TRP A 236 -3.74 17.65 -10.91
N LEU A 237 -4.82 18.41 -10.71
CA LEU A 237 -5.08 19.64 -11.45
C LEU A 237 -4.20 20.79 -10.96
N ALA A 238 -3.84 20.84 -9.67
CA ALA A 238 -3.11 21.97 -9.14
C ALA A 238 -1.75 22.18 -9.86
N PRO A 239 -0.93 21.14 -10.05
CA PRO A 239 0.30 21.25 -10.84
C PRO A 239 0.06 21.56 -12.32
N MET A 240 -1.01 21.03 -12.92
CA MET A 240 -1.30 21.22 -14.35
C MET A 240 -1.77 22.64 -14.67
N VAL A 241 -2.64 23.20 -13.83
CA VAL A 241 -3.29 24.49 -14.06
C VAL A 241 -2.39 25.63 -13.57
N TRP A 242 -1.80 25.51 -12.38
CA TRP A 242 -1.03 26.59 -11.76
C TRP A 242 0.49 26.44 -11.94
N ARG A 243 0.96 25.39 -12.63
CA ARG A 243 2.39 25.11 -12.84
C ARG A 243 3.20 25.08 -11.54
N ILE A 244 2.53 24.75 -10.43
CA ILE A 244 3.18 24.61 -9.13
C ILE A 244 3.77 23.21 -9.00
N ARG A 245 4.82 23.09 -8.18
CA ARG A 245 5.42 21.78 -7.90
C ARG A 245 4.38 20.88 -7.23
N PRO A 246 4.17 19.64 -7.72
CA PRO A 246 3.31 18.69 -7.05
C PRO A 246 3.77 18.47 -5.60
N PRO A 247 2.86 18.37 -4.61
CA PRO A 247 3.24 18.11 -3.23
C PRO A 247 3.97 16.77 -3.11
N GLU A 248 5.13 16.73 -2.46
CA GLU A 248 5.82 15.46 -2.26
C GLU A 248 4.91 14.48 -1.48
N PRO A 249 4.82 13.21 -1.90
CA PRO A 249 5.83 12.50 -2.66
C PRO A 249 5.31 11.99 -4.00
N PHE A 250 5.82 12.57 -5.07
CA PHE A 250 5.84 11.92 -6.38
C PHE A 250 7.26 11.42 -6.60
#